data_AF-A0A2D8AJ09-F1
#
_entry.id   AF-A0A2D8AJ09-F1
#
_cell.length_a   1.000
_cell.length_b   1.000
_cell.length_c   1.000
_cell.angle_alpha   90.00
_cell.angle_beta   90.00
_cell.angle_gamma   90.00
#
_symmetry.space_group_name_H-M   'P 1'
#
loop_
_entity.id
_entity.type
_entity.pdbx_description
1 polymer ?
#
loop_
_entity_poly.entity_id
_entity_poly.type
_entity_poly.pdbx_seq_one_letter_code
_entity_poly.pdbx_strand_id
1 'polypeptide(L)'
;MILRRRSANVEGNMRANILKKMRIVMLAMVLFFSAQILADVEQARLDAVAADLQARIDDGKLSGAVVMVAQDGEVLMHEAMGYQNVEDKVPMSTDTIFRIFSMTKPVTGTALMMLWDEG
;
A
#
# COMPACT_ATOMS: atom_id res chain seq x y z
N MET A 1 -13.90 23.59 60.66
CA MET A 1 -14.66 23.51 59.38
C MET A 1 -13.82 23.82 58.13
N ILE A 2 -12.75 24.64 58.22
CA ILE A 2 -11.94 25.10 57.07
C ILE A 2 -11.03 24.00 56.48
N LEU A 3 -10.48 23.08 57.29
CA LEU A 3 -9.57 22.02 56.83
C LEU A 3 -10.26 20.96 55.94
N ARG A 4 -11.52 20.61 56.23
CA ARG A 4 -12.32 19.69 55.38
C ARG A 4 -12.60 20.28 53.99
N ARG A 5 -12.84 21.59 53.89
CA ARG A 5 -13.05 22.27 52.59
C ARG A 5 -11.79 22.30 51.73
N ARG A 6 -10.61 22.40 52.33
CA ARG A 6 -9.32 22.41 51.60
C ARG A 6 -9.00 21.03 51.02
N SER A 7 -9.25 19.95 51.77
CA SER A 7 -9.06 18.57 51.31
C SER A 7 -9.96 18.21 50.11
N ALA A 8 -11.24 18.56 50.18
CA ALA A 8 -12.20 18.30 49.09
C ALA A 8 -11.84 19.03 47.78
N ASN A 9 -11.25 20.23 47.88
CA ASN A 9 -10.86 21.01 46.71
C ASN A 9 -9.57 20.48 46.05
N VAL A 10 -8.64 19.92 46.85
CA VAL A 10 -7.43 19.25 46.35
C VAL A 10 -7.79 17.95 45.63
N GLU A 11 -8.69 17.13 46.20
CA GLU A 11 -9.19 15.90 45.56
C GLU A 11 -9.95 16.20 44.25
N GLY A 12 -10.78 17.24 44.22
CA GLY A 12 -11.48 17.68 43.01
C GLY A 12 -10.53 18.12 41.89
N ASN A 13 -9.51 18.92 42.22
CA ASN A 13 -8.49 19.36 41.26
C ASN A 13 -7.60 18.20 40.78
N MET A 14 -7.30 17.24 41.67
CA MET A 14 -6.52 16.04 41.33
C MET A 14 -7.28 15.16 40.34
N ARG A 15 -8.58 14.91 40.58
CA ARG A 15 -9.45 14.18 39.65
C ARG A 15 -9.59 14.88 38.31
N ALA A 16 -9.77 16.21 38.30
CA ALA A 16 -9.86 17.00 37.07
C ALA A 16 -8.57 16.91 36.22
N ASN A 17 -7.40 16.94 36.86
CA ASN A 17 -6.11 16.79 36.17
C ASN A 17 -5.89 15.38 35.63
N ILE A 18 -6.33 14.34 36.37
CA ILE A 18 -6.28 12.94 35.92
C ILE A 18 -7.21 12.75 34.70
N LEU A 19 -8.44 13.27 34.72
CA LEU A 19 -9.34 13.21 33.58
C LEU A 19 -8.78 13.97 32.36
N LYS A 20 -8.17 15.15 32.55
CA LYS A 20 -7.51 15.88 31.45
C LYS A 20 -6.36 15.08 30.84
N LYS A 21 -5.50 14.47 31.67
CA LYS A 21 -4.41 13.61 31.19
C LYS A 21 -4.93 12.38 30.45
N MET A 22 -5.95 11.70 30.99
CA MET A 22 -6.60 10.56 30.31
C MET A 22 -7.17 10.95 28.95
N ARG A 23 -7.81 12.10 28.83
CA ARG A 23 -8.34 12.59 27.54
C ARG A 23 -7.23 12.85 26.52
N ILE A 24 -6.12 13.47 26.95
CA ILE A 24 -4.97 13.72 26.06
C ILE A 24 -4.35 12.39 25.60
N VAL A 25 -4.16 11.45 26.53
CA VAL A 25 -3.61 10.13 26.23
C VAL A 25 -4.52 9.34 25.29
N MET A 26 -5.84 9.37 25.52
CA MET A 26 -6.82 8.71 24.65
C MET A 26 -6.84 9.34 23.26
N LEU A 27 -6.76 10.67 23.15
CA LEU A 27 -6.68 11.36 21.87
C LEU A 27 -5.39 11.00 21.12
N ALA A 28 -4.25 10.93 21.82
CA ALA A 28 -2.98 10.53 21.23
C ALA A 28 -3.01 9.06 20.76
N MET A 29 -3.64 8.16 21.51
CA MET A 29 -3.82 6.77 21.08
C MET A 29 -4.70 6.65 19.83
N VAL A 30 -5.78 7.42 19.75
CA VAL A 30 -6.66 7.45 18.57
C VAL A 30 -5.89 7.96 17.34
N LEU A 31 -5.12 9.04 17.48
CA LEU A 31 -4.29 9.58 16.41
C LEU A 31 -3.20 8.60 15.96
N PHE A 32 -2.57 7.90 16.90
CA PHE A 32 -1.56 6.87 16.60
C PHE A 32 -2.18 5.69 15.85
N PHE A 33 -3.37 5.23 16.25
CA PHE A 33 -4.06 4.11 15.61
C PHE A 33 -4.55 4.45 14.19
N SER A 34 -5.04 5.68 13.96
CA SER A 34 -5.44 6.11 12.60
C SER A 34 -4.27 6.18 11.62
N ALA A 35 -3.08 6.56 12.10
CA ALA A 35 -1.89 6.61 11.24
C ALA A 35 -1.43 5.22 10.78
N GLN A 36 -1.68 4.17 11.56
CA GLN A 36 -1.37 2.79 11.18
C GLN A 36 -2.30 2.23 10.10
N ILE A 37 -3.55 2.73 10.03
CA ILE A 37 -4.53 2.29 9.02
C ILE A 37 -4.19 2.83 7.62
N LEU A 38 -3.47 3.95 7.55
CA LEU A 38 -3.00 4.58 6.30
C LEU A 38 -1.61 4.09 5.88
N ALA A 39 -1.23 2.86 6.22
CA ALA A 39 0.06 2.30 5.81
C ALA A 39 0.07 2.07 4.29
N ASP A 40 0.53 3.09 3.57
CA ASP A 40 0.75 3.09 2.12
C ASP A 40 2.03 2.30 1.77
N VAL A 41 2.16 1.86 0.52
CA VAL A 41 3.39 1.21 0.06
C VAL A 41 4.54 2.22 0.12
N GLU A 42 5.54 1.91 0.94
CA GLU A 42 6.75 2.74 1.03
C GLU A 42 7.48 2.81 -0.31
N GLN A 43 7.82 4.03 -0.76
CA GLN A 43 8.53 4.27 -2.02
C GLN A 43 9.79 3.41 -2.17
N ALA A 44 10.55 3.21 -1.09
CA ALA A 44 11.75 2.38 -1.09
C ALA A 44 11.49 0.92 -1.54
N ARG A 45 10.28 0.40 -1.33
CA ARG A 45 9.88 -0.94 -1.78
C ARG A 45 9.58 -0.96 -3.28
N LEU A 46 8.99 0.10 -3.83
CA LEU A 46 8.77 0.26 -5.26
C LEU A 46 10.11 0.39 -5.99
N ASP A 47 11.01 1.21 -5.44
CA ASP A 47 12.37 1.38 -5.97
C ASP A 47 13.14 0.05 -5.95
N ALA A 48 12.96 -0.78 -4.91
CA ALA A 48 13.56 -2.10 -4.85
C ALA A 48 13.01 -3.06 -5.92
N VAL A 49 11.74 -2.96 -6.29
CA VAL A 49 11.15 -3.74 -7.40
C VAL A 49 11.76 -3.31 -8.74
N ALA A 50 11.84 -2.00 -9.00
CA ALA A 50 12.47 -1.48 -10.20
C ALA A 50 13.94 -1.93 -10.31
N ALA A 51 14.69 -1.83 -9.19
CA ALA A 51 16.08 -2.24 -9.12
C ALA A 51 16.29 -3.74 -9.39
N ASP A 52 15.46 -4.62 -8.84
CA ASP A 52 15.53 -6.07 -9.12
C ASP A 52 15.24 -6.38 -10.59
N LEU A 53 14.21 -5.76 -11.17
CA LEU A 53 13.88 -5.94 -12.58
C LEU A 53 15.00 -5.44 -13.51
N GLN A 54 15.55 -4.26 -13.21
CA GLN A 54 16.68 -3.72 -13.96
C GLN A 54 17.91 -4.63 -13.85
N ALA A 55 18.24 -5.12 -12.66
CA ALA A 55 19.36 -6.06 -12.48
C ALA A 55 19.18 -7.35 -13.28
N ARG A 56 17.95 -7.89 -13.40
CA ARG A 56 17.66 -9.06 -14.24
C ARG A 56 17.81 -8.77 -15.73
N ILE A 57 17.49 -7.54 -16.17
CA ILE A 57 17.68 -7.10 -17.55
C ILE A 57 19.18 -6.97 -17.84
N ASP A 58 19.93 -6.32 -16.95
CA ASP A 58 21.37 -6.13 -17.07
C ASP A 58 22.12 -7.48 -17.08
N ASP A 59 21.66 -8.45 -16.29
CA ASP A 59 22.14 -9.84 -16.29
C ASP A 59 21.74 -10.66 -17.54
N GLY A 60 20.93 -10.09 -18.45
CA GLY A 60 20.42 -10.78 -19.63
C GLY A 60 19.39 -11.88 -19.35
N LYS A 61 18.84 -11.94 -18.13
CA LYS A 61 17.80 -12.90 -17.73
C LYS A 61 16.42 -12.50 -18.25
N LEU A 62 16.21 -11.21 -18.52
CA LEU A 62 15.01 -10.64 -19.12
C LEU A 62 15.42 -9.73 -20.28
N SER A 63 14.66 -9.72 -21.37
CA SER A 63 14.83 -8.72 -22.44
C SER A 63 14.32 -7.33 -22.02
N GLY A 64 13.28 -7.33 -21.19
CA GLY A 64 12.60 -6.17 -20.66
C GLY A 64 11.38 -6.59 -19.84
N ALA A 65 10.75 -5.64 -19.16
CA ALA A 65 9.57 -5.88 -18.34
C ALA A 65 8.67 -4.64 -18.31
N VAL A 66 7.37 -4.87 -18.10
CA VAL A 66 6.42 -3.85 -17.66
C VAL A 66 5.89 -4.29 -16.31
N VAL A 67 5.91 -3.38 -15.33
CA VAL A 67 5.43 -3.62 -13.96
C VAL A 67 4.41 -2.58 -13.58
N MET A 68 3.33 -3.03 -12.92
CA MET A 68 2.30 -2.17 -12.36
C MET A 68 2.00 -2.60 -10.93
N VAL A 69 1.97 -1.64 -10.01
CA VAL A 69 1.55 -1.83 -8.61
C VAL A 69 0.40 -0.88 -8.33
N ALA A 70 -0.72 -1.41 -7.83
CA ALA A 70 -1.88 -0.64 -7.46
C ALA A 70 -2.37 -1.03 -6.06
N GLN A 71 -2.81 -0.04 -5.28
CA GLN A 71 -3.40 -0.23 -3.96
C GLN A 71 -4.67 0.61 -3.88
N ASP A 72 -5.76 0.01 -3.38
CA ASP A 72 -7.05 0.70 -3.17
C ASP A 72 -7.58 1.46 -4.40
N GLY A 73 -7.29 0.95 -5.61
CA GLY A 73 -7.71 1.53 -6.88
C GLY A 73 -6.76 2.59 -7.45
N GLU A 74 -5.75 3.01 -6.69
CA GLU A 74 -4.73 3.97 -7.13
C GLU A 74 -3.48 3.25 -7.66
N VAL A 75 -2.94 3.73 -8.78
CA VAL A 75 -1.71 3.20 -9.37
C VAL A 75 -0.52 3.88 -8.70
N LEU A 76 0.27 3.10 -7.95
CA LEU A 76 1.46 3.57 -7.24
C LEU A 76 2.73 3.46 -8.08
N MET A 77 2.78 2.51 -9.01
CA MET A 77 3.91 2.29 -9.92
C MET A 77 3.38 1.79 -11.27
N HIS A 78 3.90 2.32 -12.37
CA HIS A 78 3.68 1.80 -13.72
C HIS A 78 4.88 2.13 -14.61
N GLU A 79 5.76 1.15 -14.81
CA GLU A 79 7.06 1.38 -15.45
C GLU A 79 7.37 0.31 -16.50
N ALA A 80 8.11 0.73 -17.53
CA ALA A 80 8.63 -0.12 -18.58
C ALA A 80 10.16 -0.04 -18.60
N MET A 81 10.83 -1.20 -18.66
CA MET A 81 12.28 -1.32 -18.66
C MET A 81 12.74 -2.27 -19.77
N GLY A 82 13.94 -2.04 -20.30
CA GLY A 82 14.55 -2.87 -21.34
C GLY A 82 13.88 -2.72 -22.71
N TYR A 83 13.83 -3.83 -23.46
CA TYR A 83 13.42 -3.83 -24.87
C TYR A 83 12.29 -4.83 -25.11
N GLN A 84 11.31 -4.42 -25.92
CA GLN A 84 10.29 -5.33 -26.45
C GLN A 84 10.83 -6.18 -27.62
N ASN A 85 11.86 -5.67 -28.30
CA ASN A 85 12.65 -6.40 -29.29
C ASN A 85 14.13 -6.05 -29.09
N VAL A 86 14.92 -7.05 -28.70
CA VAL A 86 16.35 -6.89 -28.40
C VAL A 86 17.19 -6.69 -29.66
N GLU A 87 16.87 -7.40 -30.74
CA GLU A 87 17.63 -7.37 -32.00
C GLU A 87 17.52 -6.00 -32.67
N ASP A 88 16.29 -5.49 -32.76
CA ASP A 88 15.98 -4.19 -33.36
C ASP A 88 16.11 -3.03 -32.37
N LYS A 89 16.48 -3.32 -31.11
CA LYS A 89 16.60 -2.36 -29.99
C LYS A 89 15.35 -1.49 -29.82
N VAL A 90 14.17 -2.09 -29.97
CA VAL A 90 12.90 -1.39 -29.76
C VAL A 90 12.64 -1.30 -28.25
N PRO A 91 12.58 -0.08 -27.67
CA PRO A 91 12.39 0.07 -26.23
C PRO A 91 11.03 -0.49 -25.80
N MET A 92 11.00 -0.99 -24.56
CA MET A 92 9.75 -1.38 -23.91
C MET A 92 8.88 -0.13 -23.65
N SER A 93 7.57 -0.28 -23.83
CA SER A 93 6.56 0.72 -23.45
C SER A 93 5.53 0.10 -22.52
N THR A 94 4.91 0.91 -21.65
CA THR A 94 3.89 0.46 -20.70
C THR A 94 2.64 -0.13 -21.35
N ASP A 95 2.39 0.19 -22.62
CA ASP A 95 1.30 -0.34 -23.44
C ASP A 95 1.73 -1.48 -24.40
N THR A 96 2.94 -2.01 -24.23
CA THR A 96 3.45 -3.13 -25.04
C THR A 96 2.56 -4.35 -24.89
N ILE A 97 2.18 -4.96 -26.01
CA ILE A 97 1.33 -6.16 -26.02
C ILE A 97 2.16 -7.41 -25.79
N PHE A 98 1.84 -8.14 -24.73
CA PHE A 98 2.48 -9.42 -24.40
C PHE A 98 1.58 -10.61 -24.73
N ARG A 99 2.21 -11.72 -25.09
CA ARG A 99 1.53 -13.02 -25.07
C ARG A 99 1.55 -13.56 -23.64
N ILE A 100 0.37 -13.63 -23.01
CA ILE A 100 0.22 -13.95 -21.58
C ILE A 100 0.07 -15.46 -21.27
N PHE A 101 0.04 -16.32 -22.28
CA PHE A 101 -0.04 -17.79 -22.16
C PHE A 101 -1.12 -18.28 -21.18
N SER A 102 -0.73 -19.04 -20.16
CA SER A 102 -1.66 -19.64 -19.20
C SER A 102 -2.47 -18.62 -18.40
N MET A 103 -2.09 -17.34 -18.39
CA MET A 103 -2.88 -16.27 -17.76
C MET A 103 -4.21 -16.00 -18.48
N THR A 104 -4.45 -16.59 -19.66
CA THR A 104 -5.79 -16.61 -20.27
C THR A 104 -6.79 -17.44 -19.43
N LYS A 105 -6.32 -18.42 -18.64
CA LYS A 105 -7.21 -19.33 -17.89
C LYS A 105 -8.13 -18.60 -16.89
N PRO A 106 -7.64 -17.69 -16.02
CA PRO A 106 -8.52 -16.86 -15.19
C PRO A 106 -9.59 -16.12 -15.99
N VAL A 107 -9.26 -15.55 -17.15
CA VAL A 107 -10.22 -14.82 -18.00
C VAL A 107 -11.34 -15.75 -18.48
N THR A 108 -10.99 -16.91 -19.02
CA THR A 108 -11.98 -17.92 -19.46
C THR A 108 -12.77 -18.48 -18.27
N GLY A 109 -12.12 -18.69 -17.12
CA GLY A 109 -12.78 -19.13 -15.90
C GLY A 109 -13.82 -18.12 -15.40
N THR A 110 -13.49 -16.83 -15.38
CA THR A 110 -14.45 -15.77 -15.06
C THR A 110 -15.61 -15.76 -16.04
N ALA A 111 -15.35 -15.88 -17.35
CA ALA A 111 -16.42 -15.96 -18.35
C ALA A 111 -17.36 -17.15 -18.11
N LEU A 112 -16.81 -18.31 -17.76
CA LEU A 112 -17.59 -19.48 -17.39
C LEU A 112 -18.42 -19.24 -16.12
N MET A 113 -17.85 -18.62 -15.09
CA MET A 113 -18.56 -18.35 -13.84
C MET A 113 -19.69 -17.32 -14.02
N MET A 114 -19.52 -16.33 -14.90
CA MET A 114 -20.62 -15.42 -15.25
C MET A 114 -21.81 -16.18 -15.86
N LEU A 115 -21.56 -17.11 -16.79
CA LEU A 115 -22.62 -17.95 -17.35
C LEU A 115 -23.27 -18.84 -16.29
N TRP A 116 -22.47 -19.39 -15.38
CA TRP A 116 -22.97 -20.20 -14.27
C TRP A 116 -23.90 -19.40 -13.34
N ASP A 117 -23.54 -18.15 -13.03
CA ASP A 117 -24.36 -17.28 -12.20
C ASP A 117 -25.67 -16.85 -12.89
N GLU A 118 -25.70 -16.87 -14.23
CA GLU A 118 -26.87 -16.53 -15.06
C GLU A 118 -27.87 -17.70 -15.24
N GLY A 119 -27.45 -18.97 -15.12
CA GLY A 119 -28.33 -20.16 -15.13
C GLY A 119 -28.11 -21.11 -16.31
#